data_AF-A0A7J9ZV36-F1
#
_entry.id   AF-A0A7J9ZV36-F1
#
_cell.length_a   1.000
_cell.length_b   1.000
_cell.length_c   1.000
_cell.angle_alpha   90.00
_cell.angle_beta   90.00
_cell.angle_gamma   90.00
#
_symmetry.space_group_name_H-M   'P 1'
#
loop_
_entity.id
_entity.type
_entity.pdbx_description
1 polymer ?
#
loop_
_entity_poly.entity_id
_entity_poly.type
_entity_poly.pdbx_seq_one_letter_code
_entity_poly.pdbx_strand_id
1 'polypeptide(L)'
;MSTVSAEELRLLEETAEAIFAAHAEDEPEPGTCSPGLWNALEESGLTLLGIDEKAGGSGGGLTEAAALLRISAAAALPVPLAETAWLAAPALAAAGLPIPTGPLTAAAAASVSEHSLSAAKVSERPPTAA
;
A
#
# COMPACT_ATOMS: atom_id res chain seq x y z
N MET A 1 5.41 23.00 -9.31
CA MET A 1 4.28 22.12 -8.97
C MET A 1 3.20 22.35 -10.01
N SER A 2 3.02 21.39 -10.92
CA SER A 2 1.88 21.38 -11.82
C SER A 2 0.62 21.14 -10.98
N THR A 3 -0.42 21.94 -11.19
CA THR A 3 -1.71 21.70 -10.55
C THR A 3 -2.39 20.56 -11.28
N VAL A 4 -2.75 19.48 -10.58
CA VAL A 4 -3.58 18.42 -11.15
C VAL A 4 -4.95 18.99 -11.50
N SER A 5 -5.45 18.66 -12.69
CA SER A 5 -6.79 19.04 -13.13
C SER A 5 -7.85 18.19 -12.42
N ALA A 6 -9.07 18.71 -12.32
CA ALA A 6 -10.19 17.94 -11.78
C ALA A 6 -10.52 16.70 -12.63
N GLU A 7 -10.23 16.74 -13.93
CA GLU A 7 -10.44 15.61 -14.84
C GLU A 7 -9.43 14.49 -14.59
N GLU A 8 -8.14 14.81 -14.40
CA GLU A 8 -7.10 13.83 -14.05
C GLU A 8 -7.43 13.14 -12.71
N LEU A 9 -7.85 13.90 -11.70
CA LEU A 9 -8.29 13.32 -10.42
C LEU A 9 -9.50 12.41 -10.59
N ARG A 10 -10.49 12.82 -11.39
CA ARG A 10 -11.67 12.01 -11.67
C ARG A 10 -11.30 10.69 -12.34
N LEU A 11 -10.42 10.72 -13.34
CA LEU A 11 -9.97 9.52 -14.05
C LEU A 11 -9.17 8.57 -13.14
N LEU A 12 -8.35 9.13 -12.25
CA LEU A 12 -7.65 8.36 -11.22
C LEU A 12 -8.64 7.64 -10.30
N GLU A 13 -9.62 8.37 -9.75
CA GLU A 13 -10.63 7.81 -8.86
C GLU A 13 -11.46 6.73 -9.58
N GLU A 14 -11.90 6.98 -10.82
CA GLU A 14 -12.64 5.99 -11.64
C GLU A 14 -11.82 4.71 -11.87
N THR A 15 -10.52 4.84 -12.15
CA THR A 15 -9.63 3.69 -12.35
C THR A 15 -9.47 2.88 -11.06
N ALA A 16 -9.25 3.56 -9.94
CA ALA A 16 -9.12 2.92 -8.64
C ALA A 16 -10.43 2.22 -8.22
N GLU A 17 -11.57 2.87 -8.38
CA GLU A 17 -12.88 2.30 -8.07
C GLU A 17 -13.21 1.08 -8.94
N ALA A 18 -12.80 1.08 -10.21
CA ALA A 18 -12.94 -0.10 -11.07
C ALA A 18 -12.12 -1.30 -10.54
N ILE A 19 -10.91 -1.07 -10.04
CA ILE A 19 -10.09 -2.11 -9.40
C ILE A 19 -10.77 -2.58 -8.10
N PHE A 20 -11.25 -1.66 -7.27
CA PHE A 20 -11.92 -2.01 -6.01
C PHE A 20 -13.15 -2.88 -6.26
N ALA A 21 -13.98 -2.49 -7.24
CA ALA A 21 -15.19 -3.22 -7.60
C ALA A 21 -14.90 -4.63 -8.11
N ALA A 22 -13.82 -4.82 -8.87
CA ALA A 22 -13.38 -6.13 -9.34
C ALA A 22 -12.96 -7.09 -8.21
N HIS A 23 -12.65 -6.54 -7.03
CA HIS A 23 -12.15 -7.25 -5.85
C HIS A 23 -13.08 -7.09 -4.63
N ALA A 24 -14.33 -6.66 -4.83
CA ALA A 24 -15.26 -6.38 -3.73
C ALA A 24 -15.62 -7.62 -2.89
N GLU A 25 -15.49 -8.81 -3.46
CA GLU A 25 -15.75 -10.10 -2.82
C GLU A 25 -14.48 -10.71 -2.18
N ASP A 26 -13.34 -10.01 -2.23
CA ASP A 26 -12.11 -10.46 -1.56
C ASP A 26 -12.30 -10.33 -0.03
N GLU A 27 -12.46 -11.46 0.65
CA GLU A 27 -12.57 -11.54 2.11
C GLU A 27 -11.29 -12.19 2.71
N PRO A 28 -10.22 -11.40 2.94
CA PRO A 28 -9.04 -11.93 3.60
C PRO A 28 -9.31 -12.19 5.09
N GLU A 29 -8.53 -13.10 5.67
CA GLU A 29 -8.56 -13.33 7.13
C GLU A 29 -8.26 -12.02 7.89
N PRO A 30 -8.90 -11.78 9.05
CA PRO A 30 -8.67 -10.57 9.83
C PRO A 30 -7.18 -10.30 10.09
N GLY A 31 -6.74 -9.08 9.78
CA GLY A 31 -5.34 -8.66 9.92
C GLY A 31 -4.42 -9.12 8.79
N THR A 32 -4.96 -9.69 7.71
CA THR A 32 -4.21 -10.02 6.50
C THR A 32 -4.58 -9.11 5.33
N CYS A 33 -3.65 -8.97 4.39
CA CYS A 33 -3.86 -8.18 3.17
C CYS A 33 -4.55 -9.04 2.11
N SER A 34 -5.52 -8.49 1.37
CA SER A 34 -6.05 -9.18 0.18
C SER A 34 -4.99 -9.24 -0.92
N PRO A 35 -4.49 -10.43 -1.33
CA PRO A 35 -3.45 -10.52 -2.35
C PRO A 35 -3.94 -10.12 -3.74
N GLY A 36 -5.19 -10.44 -4.09
CA GLY A 36 -5.77 -10.13 -5.39
C GLY A 36 -5.85 -8.62 -5.61
N LEU A 37 -6.53 -7.94 -4.67
CA LEU A 37 -6.63 -6.50 -4.64
C LEU A 37 -5.25 -5.81 -4.63
N TRP A 38 -4.31 -6.28 -3.79
CA TRP A 38 -2.98 -5.68 -3.72
C TRP A 38 -2.25 -5.76 -5.06
N ASN A 39 -2.25 -6.93 -5.70
CA ASN A 39 -1.57 -7.13 -6.98
C ASN A 39 -2.15 -6.20 -8.07
N ALA A 40 -3.49 -6.05 -8.14
CA ALA A 40 -4.12 -5.15 -9.10
C ALA A 40 -3.75 -3.67 -8.85
N LEU A 41 -3.64 -3.26 -7.59
CA LEU A 41 -3.20 -1.92 -7.22
C LEU A 41 -1.71 -1.70 -7.54
N GLU A 42 -0.88 -2.72 -7.34
CA GLU A 42 0.55 -2.65 -7.62
C GLU A 42 0.82 -2.59 -9.13
N GLU A 43 0.15 -3.42 -9.92
CA GLU A 43 0.23 -3.43 -11.39
C GLU A 43 -0.22 -2.11 -12.03
N SER A 44 -1.17 -1.41 -11.39
CA SER A 44 -1.63 -0.08 -11.82
C SER A 44 -0.77 1.09 -11.29
N GLY A 45 0.25 0.81 -10.47
CA GLY A 45 1.11 1.83 -9.86
C GLY A 45 0.43 2.63 -8.74
N LEU A 46 -0.73 2.20 -8.26
CA LEU A 46 -1.48 2.91 -7.23
C LEU A 46 -0.90 2.71 -5.82
N THR A 47 -0.12 1.64 -5.59
CA THR A 47 0.49 1.35 -4.28
C THR A 47 1.64 2.29 -3.91
N LEU A 48 2.27 2.96 -4.88
CA LEU A 48 3.37 3.91 -4.70
C LEU A 48 3.08 5.28 -5.35
N LEU A 49 1.80 5.62 -5.53
CA LEU A 49 1.37 6.93 -6.00
C LEU A 49 1.78 8.04 -5.01
N GLY A 50 2.35 9.12 -5.54
CA GLY A 50 2.92 10.23 -4.78
C GLY A 50 4.41 10.07 -4.43
N ILE A 51 5.03 8.95 -4.81
CA ILE A 51 6.46 8.70 -4.62
C ILE A 51 7.22 9.01 -5.92
N ASP A 52 8.36 9.69 -5.81
CA ASP A 52 9.22 10.04 -6.96
C ASP A 52 9.65 8.79 -7.73
N GLU A 53 9.51 8.82 -9.05
CA GLU A 53 9.92 7.73 -9.95
C GLU A 53 11.42 7.38 -9.79
N LYS A 54 12.27 8.36 -9.48
CA LYS A 54 13.70 8.14 -9.22
C LYS A 54 13.96 7.34 -7.94
N ALA A 55 13.02 7.36 -7.00
CA ALA A 55 13.05 6.54 -5.80
C ALA A 55 12.36 5.17 -6.00
N GLY A 56 11.86 4.88 -7.20
CA GLY A 56 11.10 3.66 -7.52
C GLY A 56 9.59 3.79 -7.33
N GLY A 57 9.08 5.02 -7.18
CA GLY A 57 7.64 5.30 -7.09
C GLY A 57 6.93 5.36 -8.43
N SER A 58 5.62 5.61 -8.39
CA SER A 58 4.76 5.72 -9.58
C SER A 58 4.53 7.17 -10.02
N GLY A 59 5.19 8.14 -9.40
CA GLY A 59 4.99 9.55 -9.66
C GLY A 59 3.67 10.07 -9.10
N GLY A 60 3.19 11.20 -9.63
CA GLY A 60 2.00 11.89 -9.12
C GLY A 60 2.26 12.80 -7.92
N GLY A 61 1.26 13.59 -7.55
CA GLY A 61 1.32 14.51 -6.43
C GLY A 61 0.65 14.00 -5.16
N LEU A 62 0.81 14.78 -4.09
CA LEU A 62 0.15 14.52 -2.81
C LEU A 62 -1.38 14.55 -2.93
N THR A 63 -1.92 15.36 -3.84
CA THR A 63 -3.37 15.49 -4.04
C THR A 63 -3.96 14.19 -4.57
N GLU A 64 -3.33 13.59 -5.58
CA GLU A 64 -3.69 12.31 -6.18
C GLU A 64 -3.57 11.17 -5.17
N ALA A 65 -2.45 11.11 -4.44
CA ALA A 65 -2.25 10.13 -3.38
C ALA A 65 -3.30 10.24 -2.25
N ALA A 66 -3.69 11.47 -1.88
CA ALA A 66 -4.71 11.71 -0.86
C ALA A 66 -6.12 11.36 -1.35
N ALA A 67 -6.43 11.63 -2.63
CA ALA A 67 -7.68 11.24 -3.25
C ALA A 67 -7.85 9.72 -3.24
N LEU A 68 -6.81 8.99 -3.69
CA LEU A 68 -6.79 7.52 -3.66
C LEU A 68 -6.97 6.98 -2.23
N LEU A 69 -6.24 7.52 -1.26
CA LEU A 69 -6.34 7.06 0.13
C LEU A 69 -7.74 7.33 0.73
N ARG A 70 -8.37 8.44 0.37
CA ARG A 70 -9.72 8.78 0.83
C ARG A 70 -10.75 7.76 0.35
N ILE A 71 -10.72 7.41 -0.94
CA ILE A 71 -11.70 6.46 -1.50
C ILE A 71 -11.42 5.02 -1.06
N SER A 72 -10.16 4.62 -0.89
CA SER A 72 -9.82 3.29 -0.37
C SER A 72 -10.23 3.13 1.09
N ALA A 73 -10.05 4.17 1.92
CA ALA A 73 -10.50 4.18 3.30
C ALA A 73 -12.03 4.15 3.39
N ALA A 74 -12.75 4.89 2.53
CA ALA A 74 -14.21 4.88 2.49
C ALA A 74 -14.77 3.50 2.12
N ALA A 75 -14.07 2.75 1.27
CA ALA A 75 -14.38 1.37 0.91
C ALA A 75 -13.87 0.34 1.94
N ALA A 76 -13.20 0.77 3.01
CA ALA A 76 -12.63 -0.09 4.05
C ALA A 76 -11.75 -1.22 3.49
N LEU A 77 -10.96 -0.92 2.45
CA LEU A 77 -10.18 -1.95 1.75
C LEU A 77 -9.16 -2.61 2.69
N PRO A 78 -9.04 -3.95 2.66
CA PRO A 78 -8.11 -4.68 3.52
C PRO A 78 -6.68 -4.68 2.93
N VAL A 79 -6.12 -3.49 2.71
CA VAL A 79 -4.77 -3.30 2.14
C VAL A 79 -4.04 -2.14 2.82
N PRO A 80 -2.71 -2.22 3.04
CA PRO A 80 -1.96 -1.20 3.77
C PRO A 80 -1.49 -0.06 2.86
N LEU A 81 -2.42 0.57 2.13
CA LEU A 81 -2.09 1.65 1.18
C LEU A 81 -1.47 2.86 1.88
N ALA A 82 -2.03 3.27 3.03
CA ALA A 82 -1.49 4.38 3.82
C ALA A 82 -0.08 4.03 4.33
N GLU A 83 0.07 2.87 4.94
CA GLU A 83 1.34 2.44 5.52
C GLU A 83 2.41 2.29 4.45
N THR A 84 2.04 1.81 3.26
CA THR A 84 2.98 1.65 2.15
C THR A 84 3.39 3.00 1.57
N ALA A 85 2.43 3.80 1.08
CA ALA A 85 2.74 5.02 0.33
C ALA A 85 3.00 6.26 1.20
N TRP A 86 2.55 6.30 2.45
CA TRP A 86 2.66 7.50 3.31
C TRP A 86 3.66 7.34 4.44
N LEU A 87 4.07 6.11 4.76
CA LEU A 87 4.96 5.82 5.88
C LEU A 87 6.23 5.10 5.43
N ALA A 88 6.11 3.87 4.93
CA ALA A 88 7.26 3.02 4.63
C ALA A 88 8.05 3.50 3.40
N ALA A 89 7.38 3.73 2.27
CA ALA A 89 8.04 4.18 1.04
C ALA A 89 8.72 5.55 1.20
N PRO A 90 8.09 6.59 1.78
CA PRO A 90 8.77 7.86 2.05
C PRO A 90 9.98 7.71 2.99
N ALA A 91 9.89 6.86 4.02
CA ALA A 91 11.00 6.62 4.94
C ALA A 91 12.20 5.96 4.24
N LEU A 92 11.94 4.96 3.39
CA LEU A 92 12.97 4.30 2.59
C LEU A 92 13.60 5.25 1.57
N ALA A 93 12.78 6.02 0.85
CA ALA A 93 13.23 7.02 -0.10
C ALA A 93 14.10 8.10 0.56
N ALA A 94 13.69 8.60 1.72
CA ALA A 94 14.46 9.58 2.50
C ALA A 94 15.80 9.01 2.99
N ALA A 95 15.87 7.70 3.27
CA ALA A 95 17.10 7.01 3.63
C ALA A 95 17.99 6.63 2.42
N GLY A 96 17.53 6.87 1.19
CA GLY A 96 18.23 6.43 -0.03
C GLY A 96 18.27 4.92 -0.19
N LEU A 97 17.31 4.21 0.41
CA LEU A 97 17.18 2.75 0.33
C LEU A 97 16.20 2.36 -0.77
N PRO A 98 16.38 1.18 -1.42
CA PRO A 98 15.42 0.69 -2.40
C PRO A 98 14.08 0.42 -1.74
N ILE A 99 12.99 0.75 -2.43
CA ILE A 99 11.63 0.42 -2.02
C ILE A 99 11.31 -1.00 -2.53
N PRO A 100 11.09 -1.99 -1.65
CA PRO A 100 10.70 -3.33 -2.09
C PRO A 100 9.30 -3.36 -2.70
N THR A 101 9.04 -4.36 -3.54
CA THR A 101 7.68 -4.69 -4.00
C THR A 101 6.86 -5.32 -2.88
N GLY A 102 5.54 -5.24 -2.98
CA GLY A 102 4.60 -5.80 -2.03
C GLY A 102 4.15 -4.83 -0.93
N PRO A 103 3.25 -5.28 -0.04
CA PRO A 103 2.74 -4.45 1.05
C PRO A 103 3.83 -4.09 2.05
N LEU A 104 3.92 -2.81 2.44
CA LEU A 104 4.92 -2.31 3.38
C LEU A 104 4.29 -1.64 4.60
N THR A 105 5.01 -1.68 5.73
CA THR A 105 4.68 -0.92 6.93
C THR A 105 5.96 -0.55 7.68
N ALA A 106 5.84 0.20 8.77
CA ALA A 106 6.95 0.54 9.64
C ALA A 106 6.75 -0.02 11.04
N ALA A 107 7.84 -0.43 11.67
CA ALA A 107 7.88 -0.88 13.06
C ALA A 107 9.09 -0.25 13.77
N ALA A 108 8.92 0.08 15.05
CA ALA A 108 10.04 0.48 15.88
C ALA A 108 10.81 -0.77 16.36
N ALA A 109 12.12 -0.80 16.14
CA ALA A 109 12.98 -1.86 16.67
C ALA A 109 13.62 -1.43 18.00
N ALA A 110 13.51 -2.26 19.04
CA ALA A 110 14.19 -2.02 20.33
C ALA A 110 15.71 -2.27 20.23
N SER A 111 16.13 -3.09 19.28
CA SER A 111 17.52 -3.32 18.86
C SER A 111 17.52 -4.01 17.51
N VAL A 112 18.32 -3.54 16.54
CA VAL A 112 18.52 -4.24 15.27
C VAL A 112 19.62 -5.28 15.49
N SER A 113 19.25 -6.54 15.67
CA SER A 113 20.18 -7.66 15.50
C SER A 113 20.18 -8.05 14.02
N GLU A 114 21.34 -8.32 13.43
CA GLU A 114 21.43 -8.86 12.07
C GLU A 114 20.78 -10.25 12.06
N HIS A 115 19.49 -10.30 11.77
CA HIS A 115 18.74 -11.53 11.59
C HIS A 115 18.19 -11.49 10.18
N SER A 116 18.57 -12.48 9.37
CA SER A 116 18.00 -12.69 8.04
C SER A 116 16.49 -12.77 8.17
N LEU A 117 15.79 -11.73 7.72
CA LEU A 117 14.33 -11.69 7.73
C LEU A 117 13.84 -12.66 6.65
N SER A 118 13.58 -13.91 7.06
CA SER A 118 12.74 -14.81 6.29
C SER A 118 11.31 -14.30 6.36
N ALA A 119 10.65 -14.15 5.20
CA ALA A 119 9.25 -13.76 5.10
C ALA A 119 8.42 -14.42 6.21
N ALA A 120 7.73 -13.61 7.01
CA ALA A 120 7.09 -14.03 8.24
C ALA A 120 6.19 -15.25 7.99
N LYS A 121 6.59 -16.42 8.53
CA LYS A 121 5.65 -17.53 8.73
C LYS A 121 4.65 -17.06 9.78
N VAL A 122 3.39 -16.91 9.37
CA VAL A 122 2.25 -16.82 10.28
C VAL A 122 2.29 -18.03 11.19
N SER A 123 2.64 -17.82 12.46
CA SER A 123 2.61 -18.85 13.49
C SER A 123 1.17 -18.96 13.97
N GLU A 124 0.42 -19.91 13.44
CA GLU A 124 -0.91 -20.25 13.98
C GLU A 124 -0.76 -20.69 15.44
N ARG A 125 -1.46 -20.01 16.34
CA ARG A 125 -1.57 -20.39 17.75
C ARG A 125 -2.56 -21.56 17.82
N PRO A 126 -2.19 -22.74 18.36
CA PRO A 126 -3.14 -23.85 18.45
C PRO A 126 -4.31 -23.47 19.38
N PRO A 127 -5.54 -23.93 19.07
CA PRO A 127 -6.72 -23.63 19.87
C PRO A 127 -6.53 -24.18 21.28
N THR A 128 -6.88 -23.35 22.27
CA THR A 128 -6.88 -23.75 23.68
C THR A 128 -8.01 -24.77 23.86
N ALA A 129 -7.64 -26.02 24.17
CA ALA A 129 -8.61 -27.06 24.50
C ALA A 129 -9.42 -26.64 25.74
N ALA A 130 -10.74 -26.73 25.62
CA ALA A 130 -11.70 -26.65 26.73
C ALA A 130 -11.85 -28.04 27.39
#